data_AF-A0A7X9PGE4-F1
#
_entry.id   AF-A0A7X9PGE4-F1
#
_cell.length_a   1.000
_cell.length_b   1.000
_cell.length_c   1.000
_cell.angle_alpha   90.00
_cell.angle_beta   90.00
_cell.angle_gamma   90.00
#
_symmetry.space_group_name_H-M   'P 1'
#
loop_
_entity.id
_entity.type
_entity.pdbx_description
1 polymer ?
#
loop_
_entity_poly.entity_id
_entity_poly.type
_entity_poly.pdbx_seq_one_letter_code
_entity_poly.pdbx_strand_id
1 'polypeptide(L)'
;MNNPDFTHLMFIDADIKYKTDDILALLALSDPNTEDYEVICGSYPKKSINWKLVERAVKAGIPADKLEEYADNPVMNLAPSETGKQTLDLSRPIEVLDTGTGFMLIRRSVFEKMAKAYPELLYTPDYDLKNENFDKNRDDGVYAFFDTRIEKDETSIKKREKGIQRYLSEDYSFCHLWRKIGGKVWVAPWIRLQHSGTYHFKGNIAAYMTIKSLDYHDLDTPVDNNMILKR
;
A
#
# COMPACT_ATOMS: atom_id res chain seq x y z
N MET A 1 12.08 -16.22 4.79
CA MET A 1 13.29 -15.58 5.34
C MET A 1 14.04 -16.63 6.13
N ASN A 2 15.22 -17.05 5.66
CA ASN A 2 15.87 -18.26 6.18
C ASN A 2 16.68 -18.02 7.45
N ASN A 3 17.19 -16.80 7.66
CA ASN A 3 17.77 -16.43 8.95
C ASN A 3 16.62 -16.10 9.92
N PRO A 4 16.47 -16.87 11.02
CA PRO A 4 15.35 -16.71 11.91
C PRO A 4 15.45 -15.48 12.84
N ASP A 5 16.62 -14.86 12.94
CA ASP A 5 16.87 -13.68 13.77
C ASP A 5 16.14 -12.42 13.23
N PHE A 6 15.75 -12.42 11.96
CA PHE A 6 14.97 -11.35 11.36
C PHE A 6 13.47 -11.59 11.55
N THR A 7 12.80 -10.62 12.20
CA THR A 7 11.35 -10.65 12.45
C THR A 7 10.54 -9.95 11.37
N HIS A 8 11.17 -9.06 10.59
CA HIS A 8 10.51 -8.23 9.59
C HIS A 8 11.35 -8.10 8.31
N LEU A 9 10.66 -7.89 7.19
CA LEU A 9 11.20 -7.37 5.94
C LEU A 9 10.70 -5.93 5.78
N MET A 10 11.60 -4.99 5.53
CA MET A 10 11.26 -3.60 5.20
C MET A 10 11.65 -3.32 3.74
N PHE A 11 10.67 -3.12 2.88
CA PHE A 11 10.90 -2.63 1.52
C PHE A 11 11.04 -1.11 1.53
N ILE A 12 12.04 -0.63 0.80
CA ILE A 12 12.29 0.79 0.57
C ILE A 12 12.84 0.93 -0.85
N ASP A 13 12.08 1.59 -1.73
CA ASP A 13 12.56 1.90 -3.07
C ASP A 13 13.66 2.96 -3.02
N ALA A 14 14.64 2.84 -3.91
CA ALA A 14 15.80 3.73 -3.94
C ALA A 14 15.46 5.19 -4.28
N ASP A 15 14.28 5.45 -4.84
CA ASP A 15 13.79 6.78 -5.20
C ASP A 15 12.72 7.32 -4.22
N ILE A 16 12.48 6.62 -3.10
CA ILE A 16 11.61 7.06 -2.02
C ILE A 16 12.43 7.77 -0.95
N LYS A 17 12.06 9.03 -0.69
CA LYS A 17 12.57 9.82 0.43
C LYS A 17 11.57 9.76 1.58
N TYR A 18 12.08 9.46 2.76
CA TYR A 18 11.32 9.21 4.00
C TYR A 18 12.04 9.81 5.21
N LYS A 19 11.37 9.84 6.37
CA LYS A 19 12.03 10.10 7.66
C LYS A 19 12.35 8.77 8.33
N THR A 20 13.57 8.63 8.85
CA THR A 20 14.01 7.38 9.51
C THR A 20 13.11 6.98 10.68
N ASP A 21 12.60 7.96 11.42
CA ASP A 21 11.71 7.74 12.56
C ASP A 21 10.41 7.05 12.15
N ASP A 22 9.97 7.20 10.90
CA ASP A 22 8.77 6.52 10.39
C ASP A 22 8.98 5.00 10.37
N ILE A 23 10.19 4.51 10.07
CA ILE A 23 10.51 3.07 10.11
C ILE A 23 10.42 2.54 11.54
N LEU A 24 10.97 3.29 12.50
CA LEU A 24 10.92 2.92 13.91
C LEU A 24 9.49 2.90 14.44
N ALA A 25 8.66 3.87 14.02
CA ALA A 25 7.25 3.91 14.35
C ALA A 25 6.50 2.71 13.76
N LEU A 26 6.77 2.35 12.50
CA LEU A 26 6.17 1.15 11.87
C LEU A 26 6.58 -0.13 12.59
N LEU A 27 7.86 -0.27 12.97
CA LEU A 27 8.35 -1.41 13.75
C LEU A 27 7.69 -1.50 15.12
N ALA A 28 7.51 -0.37 15.81
CA ALA A 28 6.83 -0.33 17.11
C ALA A 28 5.34 -0.70 17.01
N LEU A 29 4.69 -0.34 15.90
CA LEU A 29 3.30 -0.72 15.63
C LEU A 29 3.17 -2.20 15.24
N SER A 30 4.11 -2.74 14.47
CA SER A 30 4.10 -4.13 14.03
C SER A 30 4.80 -5.06 15.04
N ASP A 31 4.38 -5.04 16.31
CA ASP A 31 4.96 -5.90 17.34
C ASP A 31 4.80 -7.39 16.98
N PRO A 32 5.88 -8.19 16.86
CA PRO A 32 5.80 -9.60 16.48
C PRO A 32 4.97 -10.47 17.42
N ASN A 33 4.66 -9.99 18.64
CA ASN A 33 3.87 -10.69 19.65
C ASN A 33 2.36 -10.36 19.62
N THR A 34 1.92 -9.46 18.74
CA THR A 34 0.49 -9.14 18.55
C THR A 34 0.02 -9.63 17.18
N GLU A 35 -1.29 -9.65 16.93
CA GLU A 35 -1.81 -9.90 15.57
C GLU A 35 -2.04 -8.59 14.77
N ASP A 36 -1.69 -7.45 15.37
CA ASP A 36 -1.92 -6.16 14.77
C ASP A 36 -0.82 -5.82 13.76
N TYR A 37 -1.23 -5.21 12.65
CA TYR A 37 -0.35 -4.55 11.68
C TYR A 37 0.77 -5.44 11.10
N GLU A 38 0.50 -6.73 10.82
CA GLU A 38 1.47 -7.66 10.22
C GLU A 38 2.02 -7.19 8.85
N VAL A 39 1.24 -6.41 8.11
CA VAL A 39 1.64 -5.70 6.89
C VAL A 39 1.24 -4.23 7.01
N ILE A 40 2.20 -3.33 7.15
CA ILE A 40 1.96 -1.89 7.35
C ILE A 40 2.90 -1.04 6.48
N CYS A 41 2.36 0.03 5.90
CA CYS A 41 3.07 0.80 4.86
C CYS A 41 2.93 2.31 5.08
N GLY A 42 3.84 3.07 4.46
CA GLY A 42 3.58 4.45 4.05
C GLY A 42 3.20 4.47 2.57
N SER A 43 2.05 5.06 2.21
CA SER A 43 1.69 5.18 0.79
C SER A 43 2.45 6.33 0.14
N TYR A 44 3.24 6.02 -0.88
CA TYR A 44 3.97 7.03 -1.65
C TYR A 44 3.11 7.56 -2.80
N PRO A 45 3.37 8.80 -3.26
CA PRO A 45 2.68 9.36 -4.40
C PRO A 45 3.13 8.66 -5.69
N LYS A 46 2.20 8.44 -6.62
CA LYS A 46 2.56 8.16 -8.02
C LYS A 46 3.35 9.33 -8.59
N LYS A 47 4.15 9.07 -9.62
CA LYS A 47 4.89 10.11 -10.39
C LYS A 47 3.96 10.91 -11.30
N SER A 48 2.91 11.50 -10.72
CA SER A 48 1.87 12.25 -11.40
C SER A 48 1.23 13.27 -10.46
N ILE A 49 0.85 14.44 -10.98
CA ILE A 49 0.08 15.43 -10.23
C ILE A 49 -1.42 15.13 -10.35
N ASN A 50 -2.12 15.09 -9.22
CA ASN A 50 -3.57 14.99 -9.20
C ASN A 50 -4.23 16.37 -9.39
N TRP A 51 -4.31 16.83 -10.64
CA TRP A 51 -4.84 18.17 -10.97
C TRP A 51 -6.27 18.41 -10.48
N LYS A 52 -7.11 17.37 -10.43
CA LYS A 52 -8.48 17.46 -9.88
C LYS A 52 -8.48 17.76 -8.39
N LEU A 53 -7.52 17.19 -7.65
CA LEU A 53 -7.38 17.43 -6.21
C LEU A 53 -6.81 18.83 -5.95
N VAL A 54 -5.86 19.28 -6.78
CA VAL A 54 -5.36 20.66 -6.76
C VAL A 54 -6.48 21.66 -7.02
N GLU A 55 -7.32 21.42 -8.03
CA GLU A 55 -8.50 22.27 -8.33
C GLU A 55 -9.44 22.34 -7.12
N ARG A 56 -9.72 21.21 -6.46
CA ARG A 56 -10.53 21.17 -5.24
C ARG A 56 -9.87 21.96 -4.10
N ALA A 57 -8.56 21.84 -3.90
CA ALA A 57 -7.84 22.60 -2.89
C ALA A 57 -7.93 24.12 -3.15
N VAL A 58 -7.79 24.56 -4.40
CA VAL A 58 -8.00 25.98 -4.77
C VAL A 58 -9.42 26.42 -4.42
N LYS A 59 -10.45 25.63 -4.76
CA LYS A 59 -11.85 25.91 -4.41
C LYS A 59 -12.11 25.88 -2.91
N ALA A 60 -11.29 25.17 -2.13
CA ALA A 60 -11.31 25.17 -0.67
C ALA A 60 -10.63 26.40 -0.05
N GLY A 61 -10.08 27.31 -0.85
CA GLY A 61 -9.35 28.49 -0.37
C GLY A 61 -7.92 28.17 0.11
N ILE A 62 -7.35 27.02 -0.25
CA ILE A 62 -5.95 26.73 0.02
C ILE A 62 -5.08 27.69 -0.81
N PRO A 63 -4.13 28.40 -0.18
CA PRO A 63 -3.28 29.35 -0.88
C PRO A 63 -2.31 28.65 -1.84
N ALA A 64 -1.89 29.37 -2.89
CA ALA A 64 -1.11 28.81 -3.99
C ALA A 64 0.20 28.13 -3.54
N ASP A 65 0.87 28.68 -2.52
CA ASP A 65 2.12 28.18 -1.95
C ASP A 65 1.96 26.86 -1.16
N LYS A 66 0.71 26.42 -0.91
CA LYS A 66 0.37 25.17 -0.23
C LYS A 66 -0.22 24.10 -1.13
N LEU A 67 -0.52 24.41 -2.39
CA LEU A 67 -1.19 23.48 -3.32
C LEU A 67 -0.41 22.20 -3.58
N GLU A 68 0.93 22.23 -3.47
CA GLU A 68 1.76 21.03 -3.63
C GLU A 68 1.41 19.94 -2.60
N GLU A 69 0.98 20.30 -1.39
CA GLU A 69 0.56 19.34 -0.37
C GLU A 69 -0.75 18.63 -0.72
N TYR A 70 -1.47 19.11 -1.73
CA TYR A 70 -2.75 18.59 -2.21
C TYR A 70 -2.67 18.07 -3.66
N ALA A 71 -1.45 17.83 -4.15
CA ALA A 71 -1.19 17.28 -5.48
C ALA A 71 -1.10 15.74 -5.49
N ASP A 72 -1.23 15.09 -4.34
CA ASP A 72 -0.98 13.66 -4.15
C ASP A 72 -1.91 12.77 -4.98
N ASN A 73 -1.32 11.71 -5.55
CA ASN A 73 -1.99 10.60 -6.19
C ASN A 73 -1.45 9.30 -5.57
N PRO A 74 -1.91 8.91 -4.38
CA PRO A 74 -1.27 7.86 -3.59
C PRO A 74 -1.43 6.48 -4.23
N VAL A 75 -0.42 5.63 -4.05
CA VAL A 75 -0.48 4.21 -4.43
C VAL A 75 -1.20 3.43 -3.33
N MET A 76 -2.53 3.50 -3.30
CA MET A 76 -3.38 2.69 -2.43
C MET A 76 -4.82 2.63 -2.95
N ASN A 77 -5.55 1.58 -2.59
CA ASN A 77 -7.01 1.52 -2.69
C ASN A 77 -7.62 1.27 -1.31
N LEU A 78 -8.52 2.15 -0.88
CA LEU A 78 -9.21 2.01 0.41
C LEU A 78 -10.12 0.77 0.43
N ALA A 79 -10.19 0.11 1.58
CA ALA A 79 -11.20 -0.92 1.81
C ALA A 79 -12.61 -0.30 1.75
N PRO A 80 -13.58 -0.91 1.04
CA PRO A 80 -14.93 -0.40 0.96
C PRO A 80 -15.58 -0.47 2.33
N SER A 81 -16.44 0.49 2.65
CA SER A 81 -17.31 0.41 3.83
C SER A 81 -18.55 -0.42 3.50
N GLU A 82 -18.92 -1.34 4.39
CA GLU A 82 -20.19 -2.10 4.30
C GLU A 82 -21.41 -1.19 4.26
N THR A 83 -21.34 -0.01 4.89
CA THR A 83 -22.43 0.96 4.99
C THR A 83 -22.38 2.04 3.90
N GLY A 84 -21.43 1.95 2.97
CA GLY A 84 -21.09 3.03 2.04
C GLY A 84 -20.30 4.16 2.70
N LYS A 85 -20.58 4.53 3.95
CA LYS A 85 -19.84 5.59 4.67
C LYS A 85 -18.67 5.04 5.49
N GLN A 86 -17.47 5.58 5.30
CA GLN A 86 -16.27 5.23 6.03
C GLN A 86 -15.83 6.40 6.92
N THR A 87 -15.81 6.18 8.23
CA THR A 87 -15.22 7.16 9.15
C THR A 87 -13.75 6.82 9.36
N LEU A 88 -12.83 7.70 8.95
CA LEU A 88 -11.39 7.50 9.13
C LEU A 88 -10.85 8.33 10.29
N ASP A 89 -10.06 7.66 11.14
CA ASP A 89 -9.22 8.28 12.16
C ASP A 89 -7.79 8.32 11.62
N LEU A 90 -7.32 9.52 11.26
CA LEU A 90 -5.99 9.72 10.68
C LEU A 90 -4.86 9.65 11.72
N SER A 91 -5.18 9.44 13.00
CA SER A 91 -4.19 9.16 14.05
C SER A 91 -3.86 7.67 14.17
N ARG A 92 -4.54 6.80 13.42
CA ARG A 92 -4.36 5.34 13.44
C ARG A 92 -4.08 4.80 12.04
N PRO A 93 -3.42 3.63 11.93
CA PRO A 93 -3.30 2.94 10.65
C PRO A 93 -4.69 2.65 10.09
N ILE A 94 -4.85 2.88 8.78
CA ILE A 94 -6.10 2.66 8.06
C ILE A 94 -5.99 1.38 7.22
N GLU A 95 -7.05 0.57 7.22
CA GLU A 95 -7.09 -0.66 6.43
C GLU A 95 -7.30 -0.33 4.94
N VAL A 96 -6.49 -0.96 4.08
CA VAL A 96 -6.52 -0.81 2.62
C VAL A 96 -6.67 -2.16 1.94
N LEU A 97 -7.15 -2.16 0.71
CA LEU A 97 -7.24 -3.36 -0.12
C LEU A 97 -5.86 -3.76 -0.65
N ASP A 98 -5.12 -2.75 -1.09
CA ASP A 98 -3.80 -2.88 -1.70
C ASP A 98 -3.04 -1.54 -1.61
N THR A 99 -1.72 -1.61 -1.60
CA THR A 99 -0.79 -0.47 -1.62
C THR A 99 0.55 -0.94 -2.21
N GLY A 100 1.43 0.02 -2.51
CA GLY A 100 2.73 -0.28 -3.13
C GLY A 100 3.78 -0.71 -2.14
N THR A 101 4.72 -1.54 -2.59
CA THR A 101 5.83 -2.08 -1.78
C THR A 101 6.94 -1.06 -1.50
N GLY A 102 7.00 0.08 -2.21
CA GLY A 102 8.12 1.04 -2.09
C GLY A 102 8.38 1.64 -0.70
N PHE A 103 7.47 1.49 0.26
CA PHE A 103 7.72 1.72 1.69
C PHE A 103 6.80 0.84 2.56
N MET A 104 7.13 -0.44 2.67
CA MET A 104 6.27 -1.48 3.25
C MET A 104 7.03 -2.35 4.25
N LEU A 105 6.52 -2.45 5.47
CA LEU A 105 7.01 -3.35 6.52
C LEU A 105 6.12 -4.60 6.57
N ILE A 106 6.74 -5.77 6.49
CA ILE A 106 6.07 -7.07 6.46
C ILE A 106 6.69 -7.96 7.52
N ARG A 107 5.88 -8.53 8.41
CA ARG A 107 6.36 -9.49 9.39
C ARG A 107 6.75 -10.81 8.73
N ARG A 108 7.76 -11.48 9.29
CA ARG A 108 8.18 -12.82 8.88
C ARG A 108 7.03 -13.82 8.83
N SER A 109 6.17 -13.82 9.84
CA SER A 109 5.02 -14.71 9.97
C SER A 109 4.07 -14.64 8.77
N VAL A 110 4.00 -13.49 8.09
CA VAL A 110 3.20 -13.32 6.87
C VAL A 110 3.68 -14.28 5.78
N PHE A 111 4.99 -14.33 5.54
CA PHE A 111 5.57 -15.24 4.54
C PHE A 111 5.39 -16.70 4.92
N GLU A 112 5.45 -17.05 6.20
CA GLU A 112 5.23 -18.42 6.69
C GLU A 112 3.77 -18.86 6.51
N LYS A 113 2.83 -17.98 6.86
CA LYS A 113 1.39 -18.18 6.65
C LYS A 113 1.07 -18.31 5.16
N MET A 114 1.65 -17.44 4.32
CA MET A 114 1.47 -17.49 2.86
C MET A 114 2.11 -18.72 2.24
N ALA A 115 3.31 -19.15 2.66
CA ALA A 115 3.94 -20.38 2.19
C ALA A 115 3.07 -21.61 2.46
N LYS A 116 2.44 -21.66 3.65
CA LYS A 116 1.53 -22.74 4.02
C LYS A 116 0.22 -22.71 3.22
N ALA A 117 -0.32 -21.53 2.97
CA ALA A 117 -1.57 -21.36 2.25
C ALA A 117 -1.43 -21.51 0.73
N TYR A 118 -0.25 -21.20 0.20
CA TYR A 118 0.05 -21.16 -1.24
C TYR A 118 1.31 -21.97 -1.57
N PRO A 119 1.33 -23.29 -1.31
CA PRO A 119 2.48 -24.14 -1.61
C PRO A 119 2.84 -24.16 -3.10
N GLU A 120 1.89 -23.84 -3.99
CA GLU A 120 2.09 -23.76 -5.43
C GLU A 120 2.98 -22.59 -5.89
N LEU A 121 3.27 -21.62 -5.00
CA LEU A 121 4.17 -20.51 -5.32
C LEU A 121 5.64 -20.88 -5.15
N LEU A 122 5.93 -22.07 -4.64
CA LEU A 122 7.28 -22.57 -4.53
C LEU A 122 7.82 -22.98 -5.90
N TYR A 123 8.98 -22.46 -6.25
CA TYR A 123 9.69 -22.80 -7.49
C TYR A 123 11.19 -22.95 -7.25
N THR A 124 11.85 -23.70 -8.13
CA THR A 124 13.31 -23.78 -8.19
C THR A 124 13.81 -22.76 -9.21
N PRO A 125 14.63 -21.78 -8.83
CA PRO A 125 15.12 -20.78 -9.75
C PRO A 125 16.19 -21.35 -10.71
N ASP A 126 16.24 -20.85 -11.95
CA ASP A 126 17.15 -21.32 -13.02
C ASP A 126 18.64 -20.91 -12.86
N TYR A 127 19.08 -20.49 -11.67
CA TYR A 127 20.46 -20.00 -11.48
C TYR A 127 21.52 -21.11 -11.56
N ASP A 128 22.72 -20.73 -12.01
CA ASP A 128 23.88 -21.62 -12.10
C ASP A 128 24.27 -22.16 -10.72
N LEU A 129 23.95 -23.44 -10.48
CA LEU A 129 24.30 -24.24 -9.29
C LEU A 129 25.83 -24.28 -9.02
N LYS A 130 26.65 -23.72 -9.91
CA LYS A 130 28.11 -23.61 -9.79
C LYS A 130 28.61 -22.39 -9.02
N ASN A 131 27.75 -21.43 -8.67
CA ASN A 131 28.19 -20.28 -7.89
C ASN A 131 28.47 -20.70 -6.44
N GLU A 132 29.73 -20.66 -6.01
CA GLU A 132 30.17 -21.11 -4.68
C GLU A 132 29.62 -20.27 -3.53
N ASN A 133 29.16 -19.04 -3.82
CA ASN A 133 28.51 -18.14 -2.86
C ASN A 133 27.00 -18.41 -2.68
N PHE A 134 26.43 -19.33 -3.46
CA PHE A 134 25.05 -19.76 -3.27
C PHE A 134 25.04 -20.89 -2.26
N ASP A 135 24.23 -20.75 -1.21
CA ASP A 135 24.09 -21.79 -0.20
C ASP A 135 23.50 -23.05 -0.85
N LYS A 136 24.38 -24.01 -1.15
CA LYS A 136 24.08 -25.27 -1.82
C LYS A 136 23.16 -26.17 -0.99
N ASN A 137 22.82 -25.78 0.23
CA ASN A 137 21.86 -26.46 1.10
C ASN A 137 20.44 -25.89 1.02
N ARG A 138 20.15 -24.95 0.10
CA ARG A 138 18.78 -24.50 -0.19
C ARG A 138 18.03 -25.51 -1.07
N ASP A 139 17.74 -26.67 -0.51
CA ASP A 139 16.81 -27.66 -1.10
C ASP A 139 15.34 -27.21 -0.99
N ASP A 140 15.06 -26.05 -0.37
CA ASP A 140 13.74 -25.55 -0.01
C ASP A 140 13.06 -24.69 -1.09
N GLY A 141 13.76 -24.35 -2.18
CA GLY A 141 13.24 -23.53 -3.28
C GLY A 141 13.00 -22.05 -2.90
N VAL A 142 12.31 -21.30 -3.76
CA VAL A 142 11.98 -19.88 -3.58
C VAL A 142 10.48 -19.70 -3.78
N TYR A 143 9.86 -18.83 -2.97
CA TYR A 143 8.44 -18.50 -3.14
C TYR A 143 8.24 -17.25 -3.99
N ALA A 144 7.36 -17.35 -4.99
CA ALA A 144 6.94 -16.24 -5.84
C ALA A 144 5.83 -15.39 -5.18
N PHE A 145 6.09 -14.83 -3.99
CA PHE A 145 5.11 -14.02 -3.26
C PHE A 145 4.77 -12.69 -3.95
N PHE A 146 5.72 -12.14 -4.72
CA PHE A 146 5.60 -10.88 -5.44
C PHE A 146 5.66 -11.13 -6.95
N ASP A 147 4.76 -11.96 -7.46
CA ASP A 147 4.56 -12.14 -8.90
C ASP A 147 3.29 -11.42 -9.36
N THR A 148 3.26 -10.99 -10.63
CA THR A 148 2.11 -10.33 -11.23
C THR A 148 1.02 -11.33 -11.58
N ARG A 149 -0.25 -10.91 -11.55
CA ARG A 149 -1.38 -11.82 -11.76
C ARG A 149 -2.49 -11.19 -12.58
N ILE A 150 -3.23 -12.04 -13.29
CA ILE A 150 -4.51 -11.69 -13.89
C ILE A 150 -5.58 -12.48 -13.15
N GLU A 151 -6.50 -11.79 -12.48
CA GLU A 151 -7.59 -12.42 -11.74
C GLU A 151 -8.93 -11.75 -12.06
N LYS A 152 -10.04 -12.44 -11.82
CA LYS A 152 -11.37 -11.80 -11.94
C LYS A 152 -11.51 -10.74 -10.87
N ASP A 153 -11.98 -9.56 -11.24
CA ASP A 153 -12.25 -8.51 -10.27
C ASP A 153 -13.51 -8.87 -9.47
N GLU A 154 -13.29 -9.45 -8.30
CA GLU A 154 -14.33 -9.71 -7.30
C GLU A 154 -14.59 -8.48 -6.43
N THR A 155 -13.69 -7.48 -6.51
CA THR A 155 -13.74 -6.24 -5.75
C THR A 155 -14.25 -5.09 -6.61
N SER A 156 -15.14 -4.26 -6.09
CA SER A 156 -15.71 -3.12 -6.82
C SER A 156 -14.77 -1.89 -6.89
N ILE A 157 -13.45 -2.09 -6.91
CA ILE A 157 -12.46 -0.98 -6.78
C ILE A 157 -12.56 0.02 -7.94
N LYS A 158 -13.06 -0.43 -9.09
CA LYS A 158 -13.37 0.45 -10.22
C LYS A 158 -14.78 0.12 -10.69
N LYS A 159 -15.45 1.09 -11.33
CA LYS A 159 -16.69 0.92 -12.12
C LYS A 159 -16.48 -0.02 -13.32
N ARG A 160 -15.76 -1.12 -13.13
CA ARG A 160 -15.62 -2.23 -14.07
C ARG A 160 -16.76 -3.18 -13.75
N GLU A 161 -17.36 -3.74 -14.79
CA GLU A 161 -18.38 -4.76 -14.62
C GLU A 161 -17.79 -5.93 -13.84
N LYS A 162 -18.55 -6.43 -12.85
CA LYS A 162 -18.16 -7.56 -12.02
C LYS A 162 -17.84 -8.76 -12.93
N GLY A 163 -16.66 -9.36 -12.75
CA GLY A 163 -16.21 -10.51 -13.53
C GLY A 163 -15.26 -10.20 -14.69
N ILE A 164 -14.94 -8.93 -14.95
CA ILE A 164 -13.84 -8.56 -15.87
C ILE A 164 -12.50 -8.97 -15.25
N GLN A 165 -11.56 -9.44 -16.09
CA GLN A 165 -10.19 -9.72 -15.67
C GLN A 165 -9.43 -8.43 -15.31
N ARG A 166 -8.79 -8.43 -14.14
CA ARG A 166 -7.93 -7.36 -13.62
C ARG A 166 -6.50 -7.86 -13.56
N TYR A 167 -5.60 -7.08 -14.14
CA TYR A 167 -4.17 -7.21 -13.91
C TYR A 167 -3.79 -6.60 -12.55
N LEU A 168 -3.03 -7.35 -11.77
CA LEU A 168 -2.41 -6.97 -10.51
C LEU A 168 -0.90 -6.93 -10.73
N SER A 169 -0.29 -5.79 -10.42
CA SER A 169 1.16 -5.67 -10.23
C SER A 169 1.60 -6.53 -9.03
N GLU A 170 2.91 -6.69 -8.83
CA GLU A 170 3.47 -7.60 -7.84
C GLU A 170 3.09 -7.22 -6.40
N ASP A 171 3.05 -5.92 -6.11
CA ASP A 171 2.63 -5.33 -4.84
C ASP A 171 1.15 -5.62 -4.54
N TYR A 172 0.28 -5.43 -5.53
CA TYR A 172 -1.15 -5.62 -5.42
C TYR A 172 -1.51 -7.11 -5.36
N SER A 173 -0.77 -7.94 -6.10
CA SER A 173 -0.87 -9.40 -6.06
C SER A 173 -0.53 -9.94 -4.68
N PHE A 174 0.58 -9.48 -4.08
CA PHE A 174 0.94 -9.82 -2.70
C PHE A 174 -0.16 -9.41 -1.70
N CYS A 175 -0.62 -8.16 -1.75
CA CYS A 175 -1.68 -7.66 -0.87
C CYS A 175 -2.96 -8.50 -1.00
N HIS A 176 -3.33 -8.86 -2.23
CA HIS A 176 -4.53 -9.62 -2.52
C HIS A 176 -4.45 -11.06 -2.01
N LEU A 177 -3.31 -11.74 -2.20
CA LEU A 177 -3.07 -13.08 -1.65
C LEU A 177 -3.10 -13.07 -0.13
N TRP A 178 -2.43 -12.11 0.50
CA TRP A 178 -2.43 -11.98 1.95
C TRP A 178 -3.85 -11.83 2.49
N ARG A 179 -4.66 -10.99 1.84
CA ARG A 179 -6.06 -10.77 2.23
C ARG A 179 -6.96 -11.98 1.97
N LYS A 180 -6.72 -12.78 0.93
CA LYS A 180 -7.48 -14.01 0.64
C LYS A 180 -7.39 -15.05 1.76
N ILE A 181 -6.32 -15.05 2.55
CA ILE A 181 -6.16 -15.92 3.73
C ILE A 181 -6.53 -15.22 5.05
N GLY A 182 -7.26 -14.11 4.98
CA GLY A 182 -7.76 -13.36 6.14
C GLY A 182 -6.81 -12.28 6.66
N GLY A 183 -5.66 -12.09 6.00
CA GLY A 183 -4.72 -11.03 6.31
C GLY A 183 -5.28 -9.64 6.08
N LYS A 184 -4.65 -8.64 6.70
CA LYS A 184 -4.98 -7.21 6.52
C LYS A 184 -3.76 -6.42 6.11
N VAL A 185 -3.99 -5.38 5.29
CA VAL A 185 -2.96 -4.44 4.83
C VAL A 185 -3.29 -3.06 5.37
N TRP A 186 -2.29 -2.39 5.93
CA TRP A 186 -2.47 -1.14 6.64
C TRP A 186 -1.60 -0.04 6.05
N VAL A 187 -2.11 1.19 6.07
CA VAL A 187 -1.36 2.40 5.72
C VAL A 187 -1.33 3.32 6.95
N ALA A 188 -0.16 3.83 7.31
CA ALA A 188 0.01 4.86 8.32
C ALA A 188 -0.15 6.25 7.66
N PRO A 189 -1.30 6.94 7.82
CA PRO A 189 -1.63 8.13 7.03
C PRO A 189 -0.82 9.39 7.39
N TRP A 190 -0.10 9.38 8.51
CA TRP A 190 0.79 10.48 8.93
C TRP A 190 2.17 10.44 8.27
N ILE A 191 2.57 9.30 7.70
CA ILE A 191 3.85 9.17 7.01
C ILE A 191 3.82 10.01 5.73
N ARG A 192 4.83 10.86 5.55
CA ARG A 192 4.99 11.71 4.35
C ARG A 192 6.17 11.23 3.55
N LEU A 193 5.89 10.63 2.40
CA LEU A 193 6.91 10.13 1.48
C LEU A 193 7.06 11.08 0.29
N GLN A 194 8.25 11.12 -0.29
CA GLN A 194 8.48 11.80 -1.56
C GLN A 194 9.03 10.81 -2.57
N HIS A 195 8.43 10.77 -3.76
CA HIS A 195 8.83 9.87 -4.84
C HIS A 195 9.61 10.65 -5.90
N SER A 196 10.86 10.25 -6.14
CA SER A 196 11.77 10.96 -7.02
C SER A 196 11.65 10.46 -8.46
N GLY A 197 11.33 11.38 -9.37
CA GLY A 197 11.39 11.18 -10.82
C GLY A 197 12.02 12.40 -11.48
N THR A 198 11.47 12.83 -12.61
CA THR A 198 11.78 14.14 -13.20
C THR A 198 11.33 15.32 -12.33
N TYR A 199 10.50 15.03 -11.34
CA TYR A 199 10.00 15.94 -10.32
C TYR A 199 9.98 15.20 -8.97
N HIS A 200 10.00 15.94 -7.88
CA HIS A 200 9.83 15.40 -6.54
C HIS A 200 8.36 15.43 -6.15
N PHE A 201 7.68 14.30 -6.32
CA PHE A 201 6.27 14.19 -5.96
C PHE A 201 6.15 14.02 -4.45
N LYS A 202 5.45 14.95 -3.78
CA LYS A 202 5.28 14.93 -2.32
C LYS A 202 3.94 14.28 -1.96
N GLY A 203 4.01 13.22 -1.16
CA GLY A 203 2.87 12.52 -0.61
C GLY A 203 2.39 13.17 0.68
N ASN A 204 1.08 13.32 0.80
CA ASN A 204 0.42 13.78 2.01
C ASN A 204 -0.98 13.16 2.06
N ILE A 205 -1.03 11.92 2.55
CA ILE A 205 -2.26 11.12 2.60
C ILE A 205 -3.32 11.84 3.44
N ALA A 206 -2.95 12.46 4.56
CA ALA A 206 -3.89 13.21 5.38
C ALA A 206 -4.55 14.37 4.62
N ALA A 207 -3.77 15.16 3.86
CA ALA A 207 -4.29 16.22 3.00
C ALA A 207 -5.16 15.68 1.86
N TYR A 208 -4.73 14.57 1.23
CA TYR A 208 -5.50 13.85 0.22
C TYR A 208 -6.88 13.44 0.75
N MET A 209 -6.94 12.79 1.92
CA MET A 209 -8.19 12.36 2.53
C MET A 209 -9.07 13.54 2.92
N THR A 210 -8.46 14.63 3.43
CA THR A 210 -9.18 15.83 3.84
C THR A 210 -9.92 16.47 2.66
N ILE A 211 -9.21 16.79 1.57
CA ILE A 211 -9.86 17.41 0.39
C ILE A 211 -10.83 16.46 -0.31
N LYS A 212 -10.58 15.15 -0.26
CA LYS A 212 -11.51 14.17 -0.84
C LYS A 212 -12.83 14.12 -0.06
N SER A 213 -12.78 14.25 1.26
CA SER A 213 -13.96 14.24 2.16
C SER A 213 -14.83 15.49 2.09
N LEU A 214 -14.37 16.57 1.45
CA LEU A 214 -15.18 17.78 1.29
C LEU A 214 -16.36 17.53 0.33
N ASP A 215 -17.57 17.71 0.83
CA ASP A 215 -18.80 17.78 0.04
C ASP A 215 -18.77 19.07 -0.80
N TYR A 216 -18.56 18.93 -2.11
CA TYR A 216 -18.75 20.03 -3.07
C TYR A 216 -20.08 19.84 -3.79
N HIS A 217 -21.06 20.68 -3.49
CA HIS A 217 -22.36 20.69 -4.16
C HIS A 217 -22.33 21.29 -5.59
N ASP A 218 -21.19 21.86 -6.02
CA ASP A 218 -21.09 22.64 -7.29
C ASP A 218 -20.13 22.05 -8.35
N LEU A 219 -19.92 20.74 -8.38
CA LEU A 219 -19.12 20.10 -9.44
C LEU A 219 -19.93 19.00 -10.11
N ASP A 220 -20.18 19.15 -11.42
CA ASP A 220 -20.85 18.20 -12.35
C ASP A 220 -20.18 16.82 -12.48
N THR A 221 -19.28 16.46 -11.56
CA THR A 221 -18.68 15.13 -11.46
C THR A 221 -19.27 14.39 -10.27
N PRO A 222 -19.93 13.23 -10.45
CA PRO A 222 -20.43 12.45 -9.34
C PRO A 222 -19.28 12.07 -8.42
N VAL A 223 -19.31 12.57 -7.20
CA VAL A 223 -18.34 12.25 -6.16
C VAL A 223 -18.89 11.08 -5.37
N ASP A 224 -18.04 10.08 -5.14
CA ASP A 224 -18.29 9.04 -4.15
C ASP A 224 -18.03 9.65 -2.75
N ASN A 225 -18.96 10.50 -2.28
CA ASN A 225 -18.87 11.25 -1.02
C ASN A 225 -19.25 10.39 0.18
N ASN A 226 -18.41 9.38 0.39
CA ASN A 226 -18.65 8.31 1.33
C ASN A 226 -17.61 8.30 2.46
N MET A 227 -16.86 9.38 2.67
CA MET A 227 -15.79 9.46 3.68
C MET A 227 -16.05 10.58 4.69
N ILE A 228 -15.97 10.25 5.99
CA ILE A 228 -16.08 11.19 7.12
C ILE A 228 -14.78 11.12 7.92
N LEU A 229 -14.18 12.25 8.29
CA LEU A 229 -12.97 12.27 9.13
C LEU A 229 -13.33 12.50 10.60
N LYS A 230 -12.78 11.68 11.50
CA LYS A 230 -12.77 11.99 12.94
C LYS A 230 -11.65 13.00 13.21
N ARG A 231 -12.01 14.12 13.81
CA ARG A 231 -11.06 15.09 14.36
C ARG A 231 -10.60 14.65 15.74
#